data_AF-A0A6B3EN56-F1
#
_entry.id   AF-A0A6B3EN56-F1
#
_cell.length_a   1.000
_cell.length_b   1.000
_cell.length_c   1.000
_cell.angle_alpha   90.00
_cell.angle_beta   90.00
_cell.angle_gamma   90.00
#
_symmetry.space_group_name_H-M   'P 1'
#
loop_
_entity.id
_entity.type
_entity.pdbx_description
1 polymer ?
#
loop_
_entity_poly.entity_id
_entity_poly.type
_entity_poly.pdbx_seq_one_letter_code
_entity_poly.pdbx_strand_id
1 'polypeptide(L)'
;GRELGFEWAEIVPVSAVEGKQVSLLADLLVPLLPESPQLYPEGDLTDEPEQVMVAELIREAALEGVRDELPHSIAVVVEEMNPREGRPA
;
A
#
# COMPACT_ATOMS: atom_id res chain seq x y z
N GLY A 1 -14.79 -21.20 -1.91
CA GLY A 1 -14.17 -21.77 -3.11
C GLY A 1 -15.20 -22.58 -3.86
N ARG A 2 -15.21 -23.90 -3.68
CA ARG A 2 -16.13 -24.81 -4.40
C ARG A 2 -17.62 -24.45 -4.27
N GLU A 3 -18.07 -24.02 -3.09
CA GLU A 3 -19.45 -23.56 -2.87
C GLU A 3 -19.80 -22.23 -3.58
N LEU A 4 -18.80 -21.44 -3.97
CA LEU A 4 -18.95 -20.17 -4.69
C LEU A 4 -18.63 -20.31 -6.19
N GLY A 5 -18.44 -21.55 -6.69
CA GLY A 5 -18.22 -21.83 -8.11
C GLY A 5 -16.79 -21.57 -8.62
N PHE A 6 -15.79 -21.44 -7.74
CA PHE A 6 -14.39 -21.28 -8.16
C PHE A 6 -13.43 -22.17 -7.35
N GLU A 7 -12.42 -22.71 -8.04
CA GLU A 7 -11.33 -23.45 -7.41
C GLU A 7 -10.19 -22.49 -7.07
N TRP A 8 -9.70 -22.57 -5.84
CA TRP A 8 -8.53 -21.81 -5.42
C TRP A 8 -7.28 -22.51 -5.94
N ALA A 9 -6.34 -21.75 -6.50
CA ALA A 9 -5.03 -22.29 -6.88
C ALA A 9 -4.27 -22.78 -5.65
N GLU A 10 -4.23 -21.95 -4.59
CA GLU A 10 -3.59 -22.25 -3.31
C GLU A 10 -4.33 -21.54 -2.16
N ILE A 11 -4.20 -22.04 -0.94
CA ILE A 11 -4.68 -21.38 0.28
C ILE A 11 -3.50 -21.25 1.25
N VAL A 12 -3.02 -20.02 1.47
CA VAL A 12 -1.82 -19.73 2.26
C VAL A 12 -2.20 -18.90 3.50
N PRO A 13 -2.09 -19.44 4.72
CA PRO A 13 -2.33 -18.67 5.94
C PRO A 13 -1.17 -17.71 6.24
N VAL A 14 -1.41 -16.40 6.09
CA VAL A 14 -0.38 -15.36 6.25
C VAL A 14 -0.58 -14.50 7.49
N SER A 15 0.52 -13.97 8.02
CA SER A 15 0.52 -12.88 9.00
C SER A 15 1.58 -11.86 8.58
N ALA A 16 1.16 -10.70 8.07
CA ALA A 16 2.08 -9.64 7.66
C ALA A 16 2.84 -9.07 8.86
N VAL A 17 2.16 -8.87 9.99
CA VAL A 17 2.73 -8.32 11.22
C VAL A 17 3.83 -9.24 11.79
N GLU A 18 3.61 -10.55 11.77
CA GLU A 18 4.59 -11.53 12.27
C GLU A 18 5.53 -12.05 11.16
N GLY A 19 5.37 -11.59 9.91
CA GLY A 19 6.12 -12.06 8.74
C GLY A 19 5.86 -13.52 8.35
N LYS A 20 4.81 -14.17 8.85
CA LYS A 20 4.53 -15.59 8.57
C LYS A 20 4.07 -15.78 7.13
N GLN A 21 4.79 -16.63 6.40
CA GLN A 21 4.48 -17.07 5.03
C GLN A 21 4.39 -15.95 3.98
N VAL A 22 4.89 -14.74 4.25
CA VAL A 22 4.88 -13.63 3.28
C VAL A 22 5.75 -13.98 2.06
N SER A 23 6.96 -14.52 2.27
CA SER A 23 7.83 -14.97 1.17
C SER A 23 7.21 -16.12 0.38
N LEU A 24 6.63 -17.11 1.07
CA LEU A 24 5.94 -18.23 0.42
C LEU A 24 4.80 -17.73 -0.48
N LEU A 25 4.01 -16.76 0.00
CA LEU A 25 2.96 -16.16 -0.80
C LEU A 25 3.52 -15.49 -2.07
N ALA A 26 4.62 -14.74 -1.96
CA ALA A 26 5.28 -14.12 -3.12
C ALA A 26 5.78 -15.18 -4.12
N ASP A 27 6.41 -16.25 -3.63
CA ASP A 27 6.94 -17.34 -4.45
C ASP A 27 5.84 -18.10 -5.22
N LEU A 28 4.63 -18.20 -4.64
CA LEU A 28 3.47 -18.81 -5.29
C LEU A 28 2.76 -17.85 -6.26
N LEU A 29 2.78 -16.54 -5.99
CA LEU A 29 2.12 -15.53 -6.84
C LEU A 29 2.91 -15.23 -8.12
N VAL A 30 4.23 -15.07 -8.02
CA VAL A 30 5.07 -14.64 -9.16
C VAL A 30 4.94 -15.56 -10.39
N PRO A 31 4.94 -16.90 -10.26
CA PRO A 31 4.76 -17.81 -11.40
C PRO A 31 3.38 -17.74 -12.07
N LEU A 32 2.38 -17.15 -11.41
CA LEU A 32 1.03 -16.99 -11.94
C LEU A 32 0.87 -15.71 -12.77
N LEU A 33 1.86 -14.81 -12.75
CA LEU A 33 1.84 -13.57 -13.52
C LEU A 33 2.08 -13.85 -15.01
N PRO A 34 1.38 -13.14 -15.91
CA PRO A 34 1.67 -13.24 -17.33
C PRO A 34 3.04 -12.64 -17.66
N GLU A 35 3.67 -13.13 -18.73
CA GLU A 35 4.87 -12.51 -19.27
C GLU A 35 4.57 -11.07 -19.71
N SER A 36 5.42 -10.12 -19.29
CA SER A 36 5.28 -8.70 -19.59
C SER A 36 6.66 -8.04 -19.65
N PRO A 37 6.87 -7.02 -20.50
CA PRO A 37 8.02 -6.13 -20.34
C PRO A 37 7.95 -5.40 -18.99
N GLN A 38 9.10 -4.91 -18.54
CA GLN A 38 9.18 -4.00 -17.40
C GLN A 38 8.46 -2.69 -17.74
N LEU A 39 7.40 -2.37 -17.00
CA LEU A 39 6.57 -1.19 -17.25
C LEU A 39 7.04 0.07 -16.51
N TYR A 40 7.80 -0.10 -15.43
CA TYR A 40 8.26 0.97 -14.54
C TYR A 40 9.78 0.93 -14.34
N PRO A 41 10.47 2.07 -14.16
CA PRO A 41 11.92 2.11 -13.94
C PRO A 41 12.36 1.28 -12.73
N GLU A 42 13.61 0.81 -12.74
CA GLU A 42 14.21 0.21 -11.54
C GLU A 42 14.43 1.28 -10.47
N GLY A 43 14.07 0.96 -9.23
CA GLY A 43 14.34 1.81 -8.06
C GLY A 43 13.18 2.71 -7.63
N ASP A 44 12.16 2.90 -8.48
CA ASP A 44 10.94 3.58 -8.07
C ASP A 44 10.10 2.66 -7.19
N LEU A 45 9.86 3.07 -5.94
CA LEU A 45 9.03 2.30 -4.99
C LEU A 45 7.53 2.40 -5.35
N THR A 46 7.11 3.55 -5.86
CA THR A 46 5.73 3.88 -6.22
C THR A 46 5.73 5.04 -7.23
N ASP A 47 4.68 5.13 -8.04
CA ASP A 47 4.37 6.26 -8.93
C ASP A 47 3.46 7.31 -8.28
N GLU A 48 3.10 7.12 -7.00
CA GLU A 48 2.28 8.06 -6.24
C GLU A 48 3.01 9.40 -6.00
N PRO A 49 2.36 10.56 -6.23
CA PRO A 49 2.95 11.87 -5.96
C PRO A 49 3.31 12.05 -4.47
N GLU A 50 4.40 12.76 -4.18
CA GLU A 50 4.86 13.04 -2.81
C GLU A 50 3.77 13.67 -1.94
N GLN A 51 2.97 14.58 -2.50
CA GLN A 51 1.86 15.23 -1.81
C GLN A 51 0.79 14.23 -1.34
N VAL A 52 0.53 13.19 -2.13
CA VAL A 52 -0.42 12.12 -1.77
C VAL A 52 0.15 11.27 -0.64
N MET A 53 1.42 10.87 -0.74
CA MET A 53 2.08 10.14 0.35
C MET A 53 2.07 10.94 1.67
N VAL A 54 2.36 12.24 1.62
CA VAL A 54 2.29 13.13 2.80
C VAL A 54 0.85 13.23 3.33
N ALA A 55 -0.14 13.37 2.45
CA ALA A 55 -1.54 13.39 2.84
C ALA A 55 -1.96 12.10 3.57
N GLU A 56 -1.49 10.94 3.09
CA GLU A 56 -1.77 9.64 3.69
C GLU A 56 -1.12 9.48 5.06
N LEU A 57 0.11 9.97 5.26
CA LEU A 57 0.76 10.01 6.58
C LEU A 57 -0.01 10.88 7.58
N ILE A 58 -0.48 12.04 7.14
CA ILE A 58 -1.33 12.91 7.97
C ILE A 58 -2.66 12.22 8.27
N ARG A 59 -3.25 11.55 7.27
CA ARG A 59 -4.51 10.82 7.41
C ARG A 59 -4.36 9.67 8.41
N GLU A 60 -3.28 8.89 8.35
CA GLU A 60 -2.96 7.85 9.34
C GLU A 60 -2.90 8.45 10.76
N ALA A 61 -2.17 9.54 10.95
CA ALA A 61 -2.05 10.19 12.25
C ALA A 61 -3.40 10.76 12.73
N ALA A 62 -4.21 11.33 11.84
CA ALA A 62 -5.55 11.83 12.17
C ALA A 62 -6.54 10.71 12.50
N LEU A 63 -6.33 9.52 11.92
CA LEU A 63 -7.10 8.32 12.23
C LEU A 63 -6.72 7.69 13.57
N GLU A 64 -5.55 8.03 14.12
CA GLU A 64 -5.08 7.54 15.41
C GLU A 64 -5.94 8.12 16.55
N GLY A 65 -6.95 7.35 16.98
CA GLY A 65 -7.79 7.68 18.14
C GLY A 65 -9.22 8.10 17.81
N VAL A 66 -9.58 8.25 16.52
CA VAL A 66 -10.98 8.46 16.11
C VAL A 66 -11.72 7.12 16.01
N ARG A 67 -13.04 7.16 16.21
CA ARG A 67 -13.92 5.98 16.27
C ARG A 67 -15.24 6.24 15.55
N ASP A 68 -16.09 5.21 15.53
CA ASP A 68 -17.44 5.25 14.97
C ASP A 68 -17.41 5.67 13.50
N GLU A 69 -18.24 6.63 13.06
CA GLU A 69 -18.25 7.07 11.66
C GLU A 69 -17.05 7.97 11.27
N LEU A 70 -16.30 8.50 12.24
CA LEU A 70 -15.27 9.51 11.96
C LEU A 70 -14.17 9.04 10.98
N PRO A 71 -13.62 7.82 11.07
CA PRO A 71 -12.64 7.31 10.09
C PRO A 71 -13.09 7.41 8.63
N HIS A 72 -14.39 7.24 8.39
CA HIS A 72 -14.96 7.25 7.04
C HIS A 72 -15.20 8.67 6.51
N SER A 73 -15.13 9.68 7.37
CA SER A 73 -15.45 11.08 7.05
C SER A 73 -14.21 11.97 6.88
N ILE A 74 -13.02 11.44 7.17
CA ILE A 74 -11.76 12.19 7.13
C ILE A 74 -11.10 12.03 5.75
N ALA A 75 -10.81 13.17 5.13
CA ALA A 75 -9.97 13.28 3.94
C ALA A 75 -8.89 14.33 4.19
N VAL A 76 -7.70 14.12 3.64
CA VAL A 76 -6.58 15.05 3.73
C VAL A 76 -6.16 15.45 2.33
N VAL A 77 -5.97 16.74 2.11
CA VAL A 77 -5.46 17.31 0.87
C VAL A 77 -4.30 18.23 1.22
N VAL A 78 -3.18 18.05 0.55
CA VAL A 78 -2.04 18.97 0.65
C VAL A 78 -2.20 20.01 -0.45
N GLU A 79 -2.52 21.25 -0.06
CA GLU A 79 -2.70 22.35 -1.03
C GLU A 79 -1.36 22.88 -1.55
N GLU A 80 -0.34 22.96 -0.70
CA GLU A 80 0.97 23.52 -1.04
C GLU A 80 2.10 22.88 -0.22
N MET A 81 3.26 22.68 -0.83
CA MET A 81 4.50 22.27 -0.17
C MET A 81 5.62 23.21 -0.57
N ASN A 82 6.19 23.90 0.43
CA ASN A 82 7.27 24.86 0.23
C ASN A 82 8.57 24.36 0.87
N PRO A 83 9.73 24.58 0.21
CA PRO A 83 11.03 24.36 0.85
C PRO A 83 11.16 25.21 2.11
N ARG A 84 11.71 24.62 3.17
CA ARG A 84 11.98 25.36 4.41
C ARG A 84 13.13 26.34 4.18
N GLU A 85 12.90 27.62 4.49
CA GLU A 85 13.94 28.65 4.45
C GLU A 85 15.14 28.28 5.35
N GLY A 86 16.35 28.49 4.83
CA GLY A 86 17.59 28.20 5.55
C GLY A 86 17.97 26.72 5.66
N ARG A 87 17.28 25.81 4.95
CA ARG A 87 17.72 24.41 4.83
C ARG A 87 19.02 24.35 4.02
N PRO A 88 20.14 23.83 4.57
CA PRO A 88 21.34 23.57 3.79
C PRO A 88 21.02 22.59 2.66
N ALA A 89 21.64 22.82 1.49
CA ALA A 89 21.61 21.88 0.38
C ALA A 89 22.28 20.54 0.77
#